data_AF-A0A833E4F9-F1
#
_entry.id   AF-A0A833E4F9-F1
#
_cell.length_a   1.000
_cell.length_b   1.000
_cell.length_c   1.000
_cell.angle_alpha   90.00
_cell.angle_beta   90.00
_cell.angle_gamma   90.00
#
_symmetry.space_group_name_H-M   'P 1'
#
loop_
_entity.id
_entity.type
_entity.pdbx_description
1 polymer ?
#
loop_
_entity_poly.entity_id
_entity_poly.type
_entity_poly.pdbx_seq_one_letter_code
_entity_poly.pdbx_strand_id
1 'polypeptide(L)'
;MIIEKSEEVLEKHSLCNNCLGRLFGMLGKGSNYIRGKSIRLILNMEREAKGMPAFKEPERCELCGNILKRIEYLARLCYERAQKLGIEFESFLVGSRFPKEIMDKEKQLWKEFGLKFAEPINREFNREMGKFLEVLFQKPVDKENPDVTFIIDPCCERIELQIKPLYIYGRYRKLVRGIPQTPLKGFKESVASIICRPFSKVTRGKCIFHGTGREDVDVRMLGNGRPFVVEIKKPVKRKIDLEKIA
;
A
#
# COMPACT_ATOMS: atom_id res chain seq x y z
N MET A 1 -17.64 0.38 32.25
CA MET A 1 -17.66 -0.21 30.89
C MET A 1 -16.29 -0.33 30.21
N ILE A 2 -15.49 0.75 30.00
CA ILE A 2 -14.17 0.60 29.33
C ILE A 2 -13.17 -0.10 30.26
N ILE A 3 -13.03 0.38 31.50
CA ILE A 3 -12.10 -0.15 32.49
C ILE A 3 -12.47 -1.59 32.86
N GLU A 4 -13.71 -1.84 33.31
CA GLU A 4 -14.24 -3.20 33.58
C GLU A 4 -13.97 -4.21 32.44
N LYS A 5 -14.35 -3.88 31.20
CA LYS A 5 -14.08 -4.77 30.05
C LYS A 5 -12.59 -4.96 29.79
N SER A 6 -11.79 -3.93 30.02
CA SER A 6 -10.34 -4.03 29.87
C SER A 6 -9.73 -4.94 30.92
N GLU A 7 -10.25 -4.91 32.15
CA GLU A 7 -9.87 -5.85 33.22
C GLU A 7 -10.22 -7.28 32.82
N GLU A 8 -11.47 -7.55 32.45
CA GLU A 8 -11.93 -8.88 31.99
C GLU A 8 -11.07 -9.44 30.84
N VAL A 9 -10.70 -8.59 29.88
CA VAL A 9 -9.82 -8.99 28.78
C VAL A 9 -8.41 -9.29 29.27
N LEU A 10 -7.83 -8.45 30.12
CA LEU A 10 -6.45 -8.62 30.60
C LEU A 10 -6.30 -9.79 31.59
N GLU A 11 -7.39 -10.22 32.24
CA GLU A 11 -7.41 -11.44 33.05
C GLU A 11 -7.29 -12.72 32.21
N LYS A 12 -7.77 -12.69 30.96
CA LYS A 12 -7.72 -13.84 30.04
C LYS A 12 -6.63 -13.75 28.98
N HIS A 13 -6.16 -12.55 28.65
CA HIS A 13 -5.28 -12.29 27.51
C HIS A 13 -4.16 -11.31 27.80
N SER A 14 -2.95 -11.68 27.41
CA SER A 14 -1.76 -10.82 27.49
C SER A 14 -1.65 -9.91 26.25
N LEU A 15 -2.21 -8.70 26.36
CA LEU A 15 -2.22 -7.71 25.28
C LEU A 15 -1.16 -6.61 25.48
N CYS A 16 -0.53 -6.16 24.39
CA CYS A 16 0.30 -4.95 24.42
C CYS A 16 -0.55 -3.69 24.48
N ASN A 17 0.08 -2.53 24.71
CA ASN A 17 -0.65 -1.26 24.82
C ASN A 17 -1.38 -0.87 23.52
N ASN A 18 -0.83 -1.13 22.33
CA ASN A 18 -1.57 -0.92 21.09
C ASN A 18 -2.83 -1.81 21.02
N CYS A 19 -2.69 -3.11 21.21
CA CYS A 19 -3.82 -4.06 21.18
C CYS A 19 -4.90 -3.74 22.22
N LEU A 20 -4.51 -3.35 23.43
CA LEU A 20 -5.45 -2.91 24.46
C LEU A 20 -6.19 -1.62 24.04
N GLY A 21 -5.46 -0.62 23.54
CA GLY A 21 -6.08 0.63 23.09
C GLY A 21 -6.98 0.47 21.86
N ARG A 22 -6.68 -0.51 21.00
CA ARG A 22 -7.48 -0.85 19.81
C ARG A 22 -8.86 -1.37 20.14
N LEU A 23 -9.05 -2.00 21.29
CA LEU A 23 -10.36 -2.50 21.72
C LEU A 23 -11.42 -1.39 21.80
N PHE A 24 -10.95 -0.14 21.95
CA PHE A 24 -11.74 1.07 21.98
C PHE A 24 -11.26 2.08 20.94
N GLY A 25 -10.67 1.57 19.85
CA GLY A 25 -10.08 2.28 18.71
C GLY A 25 -10.91 3.43 18.16
N MET A 26 -12.23 3.22 18.11
CA MET A 26 -13.20 4.15 17.53
C MET A 26 -13.70 5.22 18.52
N LEU A 27 -13.31 5.14 19.80
CA LEU A 27 -13.66 6.13 20.83
C LEU A 27 -12.54 7.17 20.98
N GLY A 28 -12.90 8.44 20.78
CA GLY A 28 -11.98 9.57 20.87
C GLY A 28 -10.92 9.59 19.76
N LYS A 29 -10.14 10.67 19.70
CA LYS A 29 -9.02 10.83 18.77
C LYS A 29 -7.71 10.62 19.53
N GLY A 30 -6.77 9.88 18.95
CA GLY A 30 -5.45 9.66 19.55
C GLY A 30 -4.76 8.39 19.06
N SER A 31 -3.56 8.15 19.57
CA SER A 31 -2.83 6.90 19.33
C SER A 31 -3.38 5.78 20.21
N ASN A 32 -3.56 4.59 19.64
CA ASN A 32 -3.99 3.42 20.40
C ASN A 32 -2.93 2.99 21.42
N TYR A 33 -1.64 3.25 21.17
CA TYR A 33 -0.58 3.03 22.18
C TYR A 33 -0.84 3.86 23.44
N ILE A 34 -1.08 5.16 23.28
CA ILE A 34 -1.37 6.06 24.41
C ILE A 34 -2.68 5.62 25.08
N ARG A 35 -3.72 5.34 24.29
CA ARG A 35 -5.02 4.90 24.85
C ARG A 35 -4.86 3.66 25.72
N GLY A 36 -4.19 2.62 25.22
CA GLY A 36 -3.98 1.39 25.99
C GLY A 36 -3.07 1.58 27.19
N LYS A 37 -2.02 2.43 27.07
CA LYS A 37 -1.18 2.80 28.21
C LYS A 37 -1.99 3.49 29.31
N SER A 38 -2.87 4.41 28.95
CA SER A 38 -3.77 5.09 29.91
C SER A 38 -4.76 4.13 30.55
N ILE A 39 -5.38 3.24 29.78
CA ILE A 39 -6.29 2.20 30.31
C ILE A 39 -5.56 1.34 31.34
N ARG A 40 -4.36 0.85 30.99
CA ARG A 40 -3.55 0.01 31.88
C ARG A 40 -3.13 0.74 33.15
N LEU A 41 -2.77 2.02 33.04
CA LEU A 41 -2.40 2.83 34.20
C LEU A 41 -3.57 2.93 35.19
N ILE A 42 -4.75 3.32 34.72
CA ILE A 42 -5.95 3.48 35.55
C ILE A 42 -6.32 2.14 36.21
N LEU A 43 -6.33 1.05 35.43
CA LEU A 43 -6.58 -0.29 35.96
C LEU A 43 -5.61 -0.69 37.07
N ASN A 44 -4.31 -0.42 36.88
CA ASN A 44 -3.32 -0.78 37.87
C ASN A 44 -3.47 0.04 39.17
N MET A 45 -3.88 1.31 39.08
CA MET A 45 -4.21 2.11 40.27
C MET A 45 -5.41 1.52 41.04
N GLU A 46 -6.47 1.13 40.33
CA GLU A 46 -7.64 0.50 40.97
C GLU A 46 -7.32 -0.86 41.58
N ARG A 47 -6.45 -1.65 40.93
CA ARG A 47 -6.01 -2.96 41.44
C ARG A 47 -5.10 -2.81 42.65
N GLU A 48 -4.19 -1.85 42.65
CA GLU A 48 -3.33 -1.55 43.81
C GLU A 48 -4.17 -1.16 45.03
N ALA A 49 -5.20 -0.32 44.84
CA ALA A 49 -6.13 0.04 45.91
C ALA A 49 -6.90 -1.19 46.48
N LYS A 50 -7.09 -2.24 45.67
CA LYS A 50 -7.70 -3.52 46.08
C LYS A 50 -6.67 -4.57 46.55
N GLY A 51 -5.38 -4.24 46.62
CA GLY A 51 -4.30 -5.17 46.97
C GLY A 51 -4.04 -6.27 45.92
N MET A 52 -4.46 -6.05 44.68
CA MET A 52 -4.30 -7.00 43.56
C MET A 52 -3.04 -6.70 42.74
N PRO A 53 -2.43 -7.71 42.09
CA PRO A 53 -1.24 -7.49 41.28
C PRO A 53 -1.54 -6.67 40.01
N ALA A 54 -0.58 -5.84 39.61
CA ALA A 54 -0.66 -5.01 38.42
C ALA A 54 -0.51 -5.82 37.11
N PHE A 55 -1.25 -5.41 36.09
CA PHE A 55 -1.08 -5.90 34.72
C PHE A 55 0.12 -5.22 34.06
N LYS A 56 1.18 -6.00 33.79
CA LYS A 56 2.35 -5.55 33.03
C LYS A 56 2.12 -5.71 31.53
N GLU A 57 2.74 -4.83 30.74
CA GLU A 57 2.76 -5.03 29.29
C GLU A 57 3.60 -6.28 28.98
N PRO A 58 3.06 -7.25 28.21
CA PRO A 58 3.79 -8.49 27.96
C PRO A 58 4.97 -8.26 27.02
N GLU A 59 6.00 -9.11 27.16
CA GLU A 59 7.11 -9.16 26.21
C GLU A 59 6.64 -9.53 24.81
N ARG A 60 5.72 -10.51 24.71
CA ARG A 60 5.08 -10.94 23.47
C ARG A 60 3.56 -10.84 23.59
N CYS A 61 2.95 -9.98 22.77
CA CYS A 61 1.49 -9.86 22.72
C CYS A 61 0.84 -11.09 22.08
N GLU A 62 -0.19 -11.64 22.74
CA GLU A 62 -0.96 -12.79 22.25
C GLU A 62 -1.72 -12.51 20.96
N LEU A 63 -2.15 -11.25 20.76
CA LEU A 63 -2.94 -10.84 19.61
C LEU A 63 -2.07 -10.48 18.39
N CYS A 64 -1.18 -9.47 18.53
CA CYS A 64 -0.40 -8.98 17.39
C CYS A 64 1.02 -9.56 17.30
N GLY A 65 1.49 -10.34 18.28
CA GLY A 65 2.86 -10.86 18.27
C GLY A 65 3.95 -9.78 18.16
N ASN A 66 3.68 -8.57 18.67
CA ASN A 66 4.54 -7.37 18.59
C ASN A 66 4.71 -6.73 17.21
N ILE A 67 3.87 -7.07 16.22
CA ILE A 67 3.91 -6.44 14.89
C ILE A 67 3.83 -4.90 14.97
N LEU A 68 2.96 -4.37 15.85
CA LEU A 68 2.76 -2.92 15.98
C LEU A 68 3.97 -2.20 16.59
N LYS A 69 4.89 -2.92 17.26
CA LYS A 69 6.15 -2.35 17.76
C LYS A 69 7.22 -2.25 16.66
N ARG A 70 7.04 -2.94 15.53
CA ARG A 70 7.99 -3.00 14.40
C ARG A 70 7.69 -2.00 13.29
N ILE A 71 6.71 -1.11 13.48
CA ILE A 71 6.24 -0.18 12.44
C ILE A 71 7.36 0.72 11.93
N GLU A 72 8.16 1.31 12.81
CA GLU A 72 9.26 2.19 12.40
C GLU A 72 10.29 1.45 11.55
N TYR A 73 10.68 0.23 11.96
CA TYR A 73 11.58 -0.63 11.20
C TYR A 73 11.02 -0.96 9.81
N LEU A 74 9.76 -1.39 9.73
CA LEU A 74 9.10 -1.73 8.47
C LEU A 74 8.96 -0.52 7.54
N ALA A 75 8.72 0.67 8.09
CA ALA A 75 8.66 1.91 7.34
C ALA A 75 10.03 2.25 6.70
N ARG A 76 11.13 2.08 7.45
CA ARG A 76 12.49 2.24 6.90
C ARG A 76 12.77 1.26 5.77
N LEU A 77 12.38 -0.01 5.93
CA LEU A 77 12.54 -1.01 4.86
C LEU A 77 11.75 -0.65 3.59
N CYS A 78 10.55 -0.09 3.74
CA CYS A 78 9.76 0.42 2.61
C CYS A 78 10.46 1.59 1.91
N TYR A 79 11.00 2.53 2.70
CA TYR A 79 11.75 3.67 2.19
C TYR A 79 12.99 3.25 1.40
N GLU A 80 13.84 2.40 1.97
CA GLU A 80 15.05 1.88 1.32
C GLU A 80 14.74 1.14 0.03
N ARG A 81 13.68 0.31 0.02
CA ARG A 81 13.24 -0.41 -1.17
C ARG A 81 12.81 0.54 -2.29
N ALA A 82 12.05 1.59 -1.97
CA ALA A 82 11.62 2.58 -2.94
C ALA A 82 12.82 3.37 -3.52
N GLN A 83 13.75 3.79 -2.65
CA GLN A 83 14.97 4.50 -3.05
C GLN A 83 15.86 3.64 -3.95
N LYS A 84 16.08 2.37 -3.59
CA LYS A 84 16.88 1.43 -4.39
C LYS A 84 16.32 1.20 -5.79
N LEU A 85 14.99 1.20 -5.93
CA LEU A 85 14.32 1.09 -7.23
C LEU A 85 14.31 2.42 -8.01
N GLY A 86 14.59 3.54 -7.35
CA GLY A 86 14.59 4.87 -7.95
C GLY A 86 13.22 5.29 -8.47
N ILE A 87 12.14 4.78 -7.86
CA ILE A 87 10.76 5.04 -8.30
C ILE A 87 10.34 6.47 -8.00
N GLU A 88 9.80 7.12 -9.02
CA GLU A 88 9.20 8.44 -8.94
C GLU A 88 7.70 8.33 -8.65
N PHE A 89 7.19 9.17 -7.75
CA PHE A 89 5.79 9.24 -7.35
C PHE A 89 5.56 10.54 -6.58
N GLU A 90 4.35 11.08 -6.56
CA GLU A 90 3.98 12.27 -5.79
C GLU A 90 3.04 11.93 -4.63
N SER A 91 2.32 10.82 -4.70
CA SER A 91 1.44 10.33 -3.63
C SER A 91 1.61 8.82 -3.42
N PHE A 92 1.22 8.34 -2.24
CA PHE A 92 1.25 6.90 -1.98
C PHE A 92 0.10 6.43 -1.10
N LEU A 93 -0.07 5.10 -1.02
CA LEU A 93 -1.00 4.46 -0.09
C LEU A 93 -0.30 3.31 0.62
N VAL A 94 -0.72 3.03 1.85
CA VAL A 94 -0.27 1.86 2.61
C VAL A 94 -1.40 0.85 2.74
N GLY A 95 -1.11 -0.38 2.33
CA GLY A 95 -1.91 -1.57 2.57
C GLY A 95 -1.10 -2.62 3.32
N SER A 96 -1.80 -3.58 3.90
CA SER A 96 -1.16 -4.66 4.67
C SER A 96 -1.84 -6.00 4.43
N ARG A 97 -1.06 -7.08 4.47
CA ARG A 97 -1.54 -8.47 4.47
C ARG A 97 -1.22 -9.10 5.82
N PHE A 98 -2.24 -9.34 6.63
CA PHE A 98 -2.11 -10.05 7.90
C PHE A 98 -2.52 -11.52 7.75
N PRO A 99 -1.86 -12.46 8.46
CA PRO A 99 -2.29 -13.85 8.51
C PRO A 99 -3.72 -13.97 9.05
N LYS A 100 -4.48 -14.96 8.53
CA LYS A 100 -5.87 -15.18 8.93
C LYS A 100 -5.98 -15.47 10.43
N GLU A 101 -4.99 -16.15 11.00
CA GLU A 101 -4.92 -16.51 12.40
C GLU A 101 -5.00 -15.28 13.31
N ILE A 102 -4.33 -14.17 12.94
CA ILE A 102 -4.39 -12.91 13.71
C ILE A 102 -5.76 -12.26 13.55
N MET A 103 -6.29 -12.24 12.33
CA MET A 103 -7.59 -11.64 12.03
C MET A 103 -8.74 -12.39 12.70
N ASP A 104 -8.65 -13.71 12.83
CA ASP A 104 -9.67 -14.55 13.43
C ASP A 104 -9.60 -14.49 14.96
N LYS A 105 -8.41 -14.49 15.56
CA LYS A 105 -8.21 -14.20 16.99
C LYS A 105 -8.80 -12.84 17.38
N GLU A 106 -8.58 -11.83 16.55
CA GLU A 106 -9.14 -10.49 16.75
C GLU A 106 -10.67 -10.50 16.77
N LYS A 107 -11.29 -11.12 15.77
CA LYS A 107 -12.76 -11.22 15.69
C LYS A 107 -13.35 -12.02 16.85
N GLN A 108 -12.69 -13.11 17.25
CA GLN A 108 -13.12 -13.93 18.37
C GLN A 108 -13.11 -13.11 19.67
N LEU A 109 -12.02 -12.39 19.92
CA LEU A 109 -11.89 -11.50 21.08
C LEU A 109 -12.96 -10.41 21.07
N TRP A 110 -13.29 -9.83 19.91
CA TRP A 110 -14.36 -8.82 19.84
C TRP A 110 -15.74 -9.40 20.13
N LYS A 111 -16.01 -10.62 19.67
CA LYS A 111 -17.27 -11.32 19.89
C LYS A 111 -17.44 -11.73 21.35
N GLU A 112 -16.39 -12.29 21.95
CA GLU A 112 -16.41 -12.75 23.35
C GLU A 112 -16.73 -11.61 24.33
N PHE A 113 -16.08 -10.45 24.17
CA PHE A 113 -16.20 -9.32 25.09
C PHE A 113 -17.18 -8.23 24.62
N GLY A 114 -17.90 -8.46 23.51
CA GLY A 114 -18.87 -7.51 22.95
C GLY A 114 -18.27 -6.13 22.64
N LEU A 115 -17.12 -6.10 21.96
CA LEU A 115 -16.34 -4.89 21.68
C LEU A 115 -16.82 -4.18 20.41
N LYS A 116 -17.81 -3.30 20.55
CA LYS A 116 -18.45 -2.58 19.43
C LYS A 116 -17.58 -1.47 18.81
N PHE A 117 -16.59 -0.97 19.54
CA PHE A 117 -15.79 0.18 19.16
C PHE A 117 -14.33 -0.18 18.86
N ALA A 118 -14.07 -1.46 18.60
CA ALA A 118 -12.73 -1.93 18.31
C ALA A 118 -12.28 -1.50 16.89
N GLU A 119 -11.02 -1.09 16.77
CA GLU A 119 -10.40 -0.81 15.48
C GLU A 119 -9.69 -2.06 14.93
N PRO A 120 -9.81 -2.44 13.64
CA PRO A 120 -9.07 -3.55 13.02
C PRO A 120 -7.54 -3.38 12.91
N ILE A 121 -6.77 -4.47 12.94
CA ILE A 121 -5.28 -4.40 13.07
C ILE A 121 -4.61 -3.79 11.86
N ASN A 122 -5.07 -4.19 10.68
CA ASN A 122 -4.67 -3.60 9.42
C ASN A 122 -4.93 -2.08 9.38
N ARG A 123 -6.03 -1.59 9.97
CA ARG A 123 -6.37 -0.16 9.94
C ARG A 123 -5.40 0.69 10.77
N GLU A 124 -5.08 0.27 11.99
CA GLU A 124 -4.05 0.96 12.78
C GLU A 124 -2.69 0.85 12.12
N PHE A 125 -2.29 -0.36 11.71
CA PHE A 125 -1.00 -0.59 11.08
C PHE A 125 -0.81 0.31 9.86
N ASN A 126 -1.78 0.35 8.94
CA ASN A 126 -1.72 1.18 7.74
C ASN A 126 -1.67 2.67 8.07
N ARG A 127 -2.44 3.13 9.07
CA ARG A 127 -2.44 4.54 9.49
C ARG A 127 -1.08 4.95 10.06
N GLU A 128 -0.53 4.16 10.98
CA GLU A 128 0.74 4.51 11.63
C GLU A 128 1.92 4.37 10.64
N MET A 129 1.95 3.33 9.81
CA MET A 129 2.92 3.22 8.71
C MET A 129 2.83 4.42 7.75
N GLY A 130 1.60 4.85 7.42
CA GLY A 130 1.35 6.03 6.59
C GLY A 130 2.04 7.27 7.16
N LYS A 131 1.79 7.60 8.43
CA LYS A 131 2.43 8.76 9.09
C LYS A 131 3.95 8.72 9.03
N PHE A 132 4.56 7.56 9.30
CA PHE A 132 6.01 7.41 9.23
C PHE A 132 6.53 7.61 7.80
N LEU A 133 5.87 7.04 6.80
CA LEU A 133 6.26 7.18 5.40
C LEU A 133 6.01 8.58 4.85
N GLU A 134 4.99 9.30 5.32
CA GLU A 134 4.74 10.70 4.93
C GLU A 134 5.93 11.58 5.34
N VAL A 135 6.44 11.38 6.55
CA VAL A 135 7.64 12.08 7.05
C VAL A 135 8.88 11.70 6.23
N LEU A 136 9.09 10.39 5.98
CA LEU A 136 10.28 9.91 5.26
C LEU A 136 10.31 10.33 3.79
N PHE A 137 9.18 10.29 3.09
CA PHE A 137 9.10 10.62 1.67
C PHE A 137 8.77 12.09 1.40
N GLN A 138 8.27 12.83 2.38
CA GLN A 138 7.70 14.18 2.21
C GLN A 138 6.61 14.21 1.13
N LYS A 139 5.75 13.19 1.12
CA LYS A 139 4.66 13.01 0.16
C LYS A 139 3.38 12.65 0.90
N PRO A 140 2.20 13.10 0.43
CA PRO A 140 0.93 12.79 1.09
C PRO A 140 0.47 11.35 0.83
N VAL A 141 -0.30 10.81 1.78
CA VAL A 141 -1.11 9.62 1.56
C VAL A 141 -2.36 9.97 0.73
N ASP A 142 -2.55 9.28 -0.39
CA ASP A 142 -3.74 9.38 -1.24
C ASP A 142 -4.49 8.04 -1.24
N LYS A 143 -5.75 8.05 -0.79
CA LYS A 143 -6.58 6.84 -0.68
C LYS A 143 -7.36 6.51 -1.95
N GLU A 144 -7.57 7.50 -2.81
CA GLU A 144 -8.40 7.36 -3.99
C GLU A 144 -7.53 7.07 -5.21
N ASN A 145 -6.41 7.77 -5.34
CA ASN A 145 -5.63 7.76 -6.56
C ASN A 145 -4.10 7.77 -6.36
N PRO A 146 -3.54 6.87 -5.53
CA PRO A 146 -2.11 6.85 -5.25
C PRO A 146 -1.26 6.52 -6.49
N ASP A 147 -0.09 7.14 -6.61
CA ASP A 147 0.90 6.74 -7.60
C ASP A 147 1.55 5.39 -7.27
N VAL A 148 1.77 5.12 -5.97
CA VAL A 148 2.36 3.88 -5.46
C VAL A 148 1.60 3.38 -4.24
N THR A 149 1.19 2.12 -4.25
CA THR A 149 0.67 1.43 -3.07
C THR A 149 1.72 0.48 -2.51
N PHE A 150 2.12 0.71 -1.26
CA PHE A 150 2.97 -0.18 -0.49
C PHE A 150 2.09 -1.24 0.18
N ILE A 151 2.23 -2.51 -0.21
CA ILE A 151 1.55 -3.63 0.43
C ILE A 151 2.57 -4.40 1.27
N ILE A 152 2.42 -4.29 2.59
CA ILE A 152 3.34 -4.89 3.57
C ILE A 152 2.74 -6.15 4.18
N ASP A 153 3.50 -7.24 4.16
CA ASP A 153 3.29 -8.38 5.05
C ASP A 153 4.23 -8.22 6.26
N PRO A 154 3.70 -7.85 7.44
CA PRO A 154 4.54 -7.58 8.60
C PRO A 154 5.10 -8.84 9.26
N CYS A 155 4.55 -10.02 8.95
CA CYS A 155 4.98 -11.28 9.54
C CYS A 155 6.25 -11.81 8.87
N CYS A 156 6.34 -11.67 7.54
CA CYS A 156 7.50 -12.13 6.77
C CYS A 156 8.35 -11.00 6.16
N GLU A 157 8.09 -9.74 6.52
CA GLU A 157 8.82 -8.56 6.02
C GLU A 157 8.77 -8.38 4.50
N ARG A 158 7.74 -8.96 3.86
CA ARG A 158 7.57 -8.85 2.41
C ARG A 158 6.90 -7.53 2.05
N ILE A 159 7.54 -6.76 1.19
CA ILE A 159 7.02 -5.49 0.67
C ILE A 159 6.78 -5.62 -0.84
N GLU A 160 5.54 -5.47 -1.24
CA GLU A 160 5.11 -5.38 -2.63
C GLU A 160 4.77 -3.93 -2.97
N LEU A 161 5.25 -3.45 -4.12
CA LEU A 161 4.93 -2.12 -4.63
C LEU A 161 4.01 -2.26 -5.83
N GLN A 162 2.81 -1.69 -5.72
CA GLN A 162 1.90 -1.55 -6.84
C GLN A 162 2.03 -0.14 -7.39
N ILE A 163 2.66 -0.02 -8.56
CA ILE A 163 2.90 1.26 -9.22
C ILE A 163 1.78 1.50 -10.24
N LYS A 164 1.06 2.60 -10.09
CA LYS A 164 -0.02 3.01 -10.99
C LYS A 164 0.52 3.18 -12.42
N PRO A 165 -0.08 2.54 -13.44
CA PRO A 165 0.36 2.74 -14.83
C PRO A 165 0.21 4.19 -15.30
N LEU A 166 0.97 4.56 -16.34
CA LEU A 166 0.72 5.78 -17.11
C LEU A 166 -0.04 5.41 -18.38
N TYR A 167 -0.92 6.30 -18.82
CA TYR A 167 -1.65 6.16 -20.07
C TYR A 167 -1.36 7.38 -20.93
N ILE A 168 -0.89 7.14 -22.16
CA ILE A 168 -0.54 8.18 -23.12
C ILE A 168 -1.41 7.99 -24.34
N TYR A 169 -2.21 8.99 -24.66
CA TYR A 169 -3.02 9.02 -25.88
C TYR A 169 -2.23 9.65 -27.02
N GLY A 170 -2.39 9.12 -28.22
CA GLY A 170 -1.82 9.72 -29.42
C GLY A 170 -2.50 9.24 -30.70
N ARG A 171 -1.99 9.73 -31.83
CA ARG A 171 -2.37 9.24 -33.16
C ARG A 171 -1.12 8.97 -33.98
N TYR A 172 -1.11 7.88 -34.73
CA TYR A 172 0.01 7.56 -35.61
C TYR A 172 -0.39 7.57 -37.07
N ARG A 173 0.55 7.98 -37.93
CA ARG A 173 0.48 7.79 -39.37
C ARG A 173 1.46 6.71 -39.77
N LYS A 174 1.02 5.77 -40.61
CA LYS A 174 1.85 4.72 -41.20
C LYS A 174 2.11 5.11 -42.65
N LEU A 175 3.27 5.69 -42.90
CA LEU A 175 3.65 6.25 -44.21
C LEU A 175 4.21 5.20 -45.17
N VAL A 176 4.67 4.06 -44.65
CA VAL A 176 5.28 2.97 -45.42
C VAL A 176 4.41 1.70 -45.38
N ARG A 177 4.48 0.91 -46.44
CA ARG A 177 3.92 -0.46 -46.50
C ARG A 177 4.97 -1.45 -45.97
N GLY A 178 4.56 -2.67 -45.62
CA GLY A 178 5.50 -3.72 -45.21
C GLY A 178 5.84 -3.75 -43.72
N ILE A 179 5.15 -2.98 -42.87
CA ILE A 179 5.28 -3.06 -41.41
C ILE A 179 3.93 -3.44 -40.77
N PRO A 180 3.88 -4.41 -39.85
CA PRO A 180 2.66 -4.73 -39.12
C PRO A 180 2.36 -3.67 -38.05
N GLN A 181 1.09 -3.60 -37.63
CA GLN A 181 0.69 -2.73 -36.53
C GLN A 181 1.27 -3.19 -35.18
N THR A 182 1.15 -4.50 -34.90
CA THR A 182 1.69 -5.15 -33.69
C THR A 182 2.87 -6.06 -34.04
N PRO A 183 3.74 -6.42 -33.09
CA PRO A 183 4.86 -7.33 -33.36
C PRO A 183 4.39 -8.65 -33.99
N LEU A 184 4.98 -9.01 -35.12
CA LEU A 184 4.67 -10.21 -35.87
C LEU A 184 5.96 -10.92 -36.29
N LYS A 185 5.97 -12.25 -36.23
CA LYS A 185 7.14 -13.07 -36.60
C LYS A 185 7.54 -12.76 -38.05
N GLY A 186 8.84 -12.60 -38.29
CA GLY A 186 9.39 -12.27 -39.62
C GLY A 186 9.56 -10.77 -39.89
N PHE A 187 9.02 -9.90 -39.03
CA PHE A 187 9.19 -8.44 -39.14
C PHE A 187 10.13 -7.92 -38.06
N LYS A 188 11.10 -7.08 -38.44
CA LYS A 188 12.03 -6.45 -37.50
C LYS A 188 11.34 -5.43 -36.59
N GLU A 189 10.38 -4.70 -37.14
CA GLU A 189 9.67 -3.62 -36.44
C GLU A 189 8.18 -3.66 -36.75
N SER A 190 7.42 -3.03 -35.87
CA SER A 190 5.98 -2.78 -35.96
C SER A 190 5.70 -1.35 -35.53
N VAL A 191 4.53 -0.81 -35.90
CA VAL A 191 4.07 0.50 -35.42
C VAL A 191 4.14 0.57 -33.89
N ALA A 192 3.60 -0.45 -33.21
CA ALA A 192 3.62 -0.56 -31.76
C ALA A 192 5.03 -0.51 -31.19
N SER A 193 6.00 -1.24 -31.76
CA SER A 193 7.38 -1.24 -31.26
C SER A 193 8.09 0.09 -31.46
N ILE A 194 7.83 0.78 -32.58
CA ILE A 194 8.42 2.09 -32.88
C ILE A 194 7.93 3.11 -31.85
N ILE A 195 6.61 3.14 -31.60
CA ILE A 195 5.98 4.05 -30.64
C ILE A 195 6.39 3.69 -29.21
N CYS A 196 6.36 2.42 -28.83
CA CYS A 196 6.64 2.01 -27.45
C CYS A 196 8.10 2.18 -27.01
N ARG A 197 9.05 2.08 -27.93
CA ARG A 197 10.50 2.12 -27.63
C ARG A 197 10.93 3.39 -26.88
N PRO A 198 10.63 4.62 -27.34
CA PRO A 198 11.03 5.84 -26.65
C PRO A 198 10.34 5.98 -25.28
N PHE A 199 9.04 5.69 -25.18
CA PHE A 199 8.32 5.72 -23.90
C PHE A 199 8.89 4.73 -22.88
N SER A 200 9.16 3.49 -23.30
CA SER A 200 9.79 2.47 -22.46
C SER A 200 11.17 2.90 -21.97
N LYS A 201 11.98 3.50 -22.84
CA LYS A 201 13.33 3.98 -22.52
C LYS A 201 13.30 5.10 -21.46
N VAL A 202 12.43 6.09 -21.62
CA VAL A 202 12.35 7.25 -20.71
C VAL A 202 11.73 6.86 -19.38
N THR A 203 10.61 6.14 -19.40
CA THR A 203 9.89 5.76 -18.16
C THR A 203 10.55 4.60 -17.42
N ARG A 204 11.40 3.82 -18.11
CA ARG A 204 11.92 2.52 -17.64
C ARG A 204 10.79 1.56 -17.25
N GLY A 205 9.62 1.71 -17.85
CA GLY A 205 8.43 0.88 -17.64
C GLY A 205 8.12 0.01 -18.85
N LYS A 206 7.28 -1.01 -18.65
CA LYS A 206 6.84 -1.89 -19.74
C LYS A 206 5.71 -1.23 -20.53
N CYS A 207 5.97 -0.89 -21.79
CA CYS A 207 4.98 -0.33 -22.69
C CYS A 207 4.07 -1.42 -23.29
N ILE A 208 2.76 -1.15 -23.34
CA ILE A 208 1.73 -1.93 -24.01
C ILE A 208 0.97 -0.99 -24.94
N PHE A 209 0.91 -1.34 -26.22
CA PHE A 209 0.23 -0.56 -27.25
C PHE A 209 -1.20 -1.05 -27.45
N HIS A 210 -2.16 -0.13 -27.39
CA HIS A 210 -3.57 -0.36 -27.64
C HIS A 210 -4.03 0.49 -28.83
N GLY A 211 -4.18 -0.10 -30.01
CA GLY A 211 -4.66 0.59 -31.21
C GLY A 211 -6.18 0.59 -31.32
N THR A 212 -6.77 1.71 -31.74
CA THR A 212 -8.22 1.77 -32.06
C THR A 212 -8.45 1.22 -33.47
N GLY A 213 -8.57 -0.10 -33.58
CA GLY A 213 -8.64 -0.84 -34.85
C GLY A 213 -7.27 -1.18 -35.41
N ARG A 214 -7.24 -1.83 -36.58
CA ARG A 214 -6.02 -2.38 -37.21
C ARG A 214 -6.01 -2.13 -38.71
N GLU A 215 -4.82 -2.02 -39.27
CA GLU A 215 -4.58 -2.02 -40.71
C GLU A 215 -3.66 -3.18 -41.09
N ASP A 216 -3.77 -3.63 -42.34
CA ASP A 216 -2.93 -4.68 -42.88
C ASP A 216 -1.48 -4.21 -43.07
N VAL A 217 -0.58 -5.18 -43.18
CA VAL A 217 0.86 -4.95 -43.30
C VAL A 217 1.19 -4.08 -44.50
N ASP A 218 0.49 -4.30 -45.61
CA ASP A 218 0.65 -3.57 -46.87
C ASP A 218 -0.19 -2.29 -46.93
N VAL A 219 -1.02 -1.96 -45.94
CA VAL A 219 -1.87 -0.75 -45.94
C VAL A 219 -1.18 0.42 -45.23
N ARG A 220 -1.30 1.63 -45.79
CA ARG A 220 -0.85 2.89 -45.17
C ARG A 220 -1.97 3.53 -44.34
N MET A 221 -1.59 4.29 -43.31
CA MET A 221 -2.50 5.06 -42.46
C MET A 221 -2.14 6.56 -42.56
N LEU A 222 -2.96 7.33 -43.28
CA LEU A 222 -2.68 8.72 -43.63
C LEU A 222 -3.65 9.68 -42.91
N GLY A 223 -3.83 10.90 -43.44
CA GLY A 223 -4.68 11.93 -42.85
C GLY A 223 -4.28 12.25 -41.42
N ASN A 224 -5.28 12.32 -40.52
CA ASN A 224 -5.07 12.56 -39.08
C ASN A 224 -4.53 11.33 -38.33
N GLY A 225 -4.25 10.23 -39.02
CA GLY A 225 -3.74 9.01 -38.41
C GLY A 225 -4.78 8.21 -37.60
N ARG A 226 -4.35 7.07 -37.06
CA ARG A 226 -5.18 6.19 -36.21
C ARG A 226 -4.93 6.49 -34.72
N PRO A 227 -5.98 6.63 -33.90
CA PRO A 227 -5.83 6.77 -32.45
C PRO A 227 -5.21 5.53 -31.81
N PHE A 228 -4.43 5.76 -30.75
CA PHE A 228 -3.91 4.71 -29.89
C PHE A 228 -3.78 5.20 -28.45
N VAL A 229 -3.68 4.24 -27.53
CA VAL A 229 -3.26 4.46 -26.14
C VAL A 229 -2.05 3.58 -25.85
N VAL A 230 -1.02 4.18 -25.26
CA VAL A 230 0.11 3.48 -24.68
C VAL A 230 -0.10 3.36 -23.17
N GLU A 231 -0.17 2.13 -22.67
CA GLU A 231 -0.14 1.83 -21.25
C GLU A 231 1.29 1.49 -20.83
N ILE A 232 1.83 2.24 -19.89
CA ILE A 232 3.17 2.01 -19.32
C ILE A 232 2.98 1.37 -17.95
N LYS A 233 3.24 0.07 -17.87
CA LYS A 233 3.19 -0.69 -16.62
C LYS A 233 4.49 -0.52 -15.83
N LYS A 234 4.34 -0.36 -14.51
CA LYS A 234 5.45 -0.22 -13.55
C LYS A 234 6.51 0.83 -13.98
N PRO A 235 6.10 2.06 -14.31
CA PRO A 235 7.04 3.13 -14.65
C PRO A 235 7.93 3.46 -13.45
N VAL A 236 9.23 3.59 -13.67
CA VAL A 236 10.17 4.09 -12.65
C VAL A 236 10.23 5.61 -12.70
N LYS A 237 10.13 6.22 -13.89
CA LYS A 237 10.00 7.65 -14.10
C LYS A 237 8.58 7.98 -14.55
N ARG A 238 7.98 8.98 -13.91
CA ARG A 238 6.58 9.41 -14.13
C ARG A 238 6.49 10.77 -14.82
N LYS A 239 7.36 11.72 -14.45
CA LYS A 239 7.43 13.01 -15.13
C LYS A 239 8.17 12.85 -16.44
N ILE A 240 7.42 12.96 -17.54
CA ILE A 240 7.93 12.85 -18.90
C ILE A 240 7.50 14.06 -19.72
N ASP A 241 8.38 14.49 -20.61
CA ASP A 241 8.13 15.57 -21.57
C ASP A 241 7.67 14.92 -22.88
N LEU A 242 6.39 15.05 -23.20
CA LEU A 242 5.82 14.37 -24.38
C LEU A 242 6.33 14.97 -25.69
N GLU A 243 6.63 16.27 -25.74
CA GLU A 243 7.11 16.93 -26.96
C GLU A 243 8.52 16.48 -27.34
N LYS A 244 9.36 16.14 -26.36
CA LYS A 244 10.70 15.59 -26.61
C LYS A 244 10.70 14.10 -26.99
N ILE A 245 9.60 13.40 -26.74
CA ILE A 245 9.48 11.95 -26.94
C ILE A 245 8.78 11.62 -28.26
N ALA A 246 7.81 12.44 -28.66
CA ALA A 246 6.94 12.24 -29.82
C ALA A 246 7.56 12.70 -31.14
#